data_AF-A0A846WQF5-F1
#
_entry.id   AF-A0A846WQF5-F1
#
_cell.length_a   1.000
_cell.length_b   1.000
_cell.length_c   1.000
_cell.angle_alpha   90.00
_cell.angle_beta   90.00
_cell.angle_gamma   90.00
#
_symmetry.space_group_name_H-M   'P 1'
#
loop_
_entity.id
_entity.type
_entity.pdbx_description
1 polymer ?
#
loop_
_entity_poly.entity_id
_entity_poly.type
_entity_poly.pdbx_seq_one_letter_code
_entity_poly.pdbx_strand_id
1 'polypeptide(L)'
;MKVLKTMHTFYTDHIYVEAYSRYYGWTPDGKHAKIWQNLDMLVAQLDDLGIKYETLRNALCPRQDKREACLMFNSFMLSEKYGNYAYGASKFIVPALPGKLNTAIHHGDLICRDRRRVVDYLAANYPYLCLDGVVGSEQIYCVHLSNLSPGALSAIDTQLKRAPGYIGVVDTTLQSPLKNMLSGTITAELVKVGSTYISSHYEELEAKTGEYEGIWELGNARLVSVYDLLFGQYLAYKIQRSSDGVFSQNEALMLTSLDTCYGRAPAPEVTVSITDDKFNYLTRAKGANLKNMGLDGITADALCALVLERIRGHYIYGLRLLDNGDLLCSTLIEVERAGRTSYRAEIGLRLEPDESRFCITTFY
;
A
#
# COMPACT_ATOMS: atom_id res chain seq x y z
N MET A 1 17.42 -11.85 -19.02
CA MET A 1 17.70 -11.82 -17.58
C MET A 1 16.55 -12.49 -16.87
N LYS A 2 16.83 -13.47 -16.00
CA LYS A 2 15.79 -14.20 -15.27
C LYS A 2 15.58 -13.55 -13.91
N VAL A 3 14.33 -13.43 -13.47
CA VAL A 3 14.00 -13.03 -12.10
C VAL A 3 14.22 -14.23 -11.18
N LEU A 4 15.05 -14.08 -10.15
CA LEU A 4 15.28 -15.09 -9.12
C LEU A 4 14.21 -15.04 -8.04
N LYS A 5 13.93 -13.84 -7.51
CA LYS A 5 12.95 -13.63 -6.44
C LYS A 5 12.19 -12.34 -6.67
N THR A 6 10.93 -12.30 -6.23
CA THR A 6 10.09 -11.11 -6.26
C THR A 6 9.51 -10.88 -4.88
N MET A 7 9.48 -9.62 -4.43
CA MET A 7 8.78 -9.17 -3.23
C MET A 7 7.84 -8.03 -3.62
N HIS A 8 6.54 -8.26 -3.54
CA HIS A 8 5.55 -7.31 -4.05
C HIS A 8 5.45 -6.04 -3.19
N THR A 9 5.48 -6.21 -1.88
CA THR A 9 5.49 -5.14 -0.89
C THR A 9 6.35 -5.57 0.29
N PHE A 10 6.90 -4.60 0.99
CA PHE A 10 7.59 -4.77 2.26
C PHE A 10 7.15 -3.66 3.19
N TYR A 11 6.29 -4.00 4.14
CA TYR A 11 5.69 -3.05 5.06
C TYR A 11 6.56 -2.92 6.31
N THR A 12 7.24 -1.78 6.41
CA THR A 12 8.26 -1.53 7.43
C THR A 12 7.71 -1.00 8.75
N ASP A 13 6.42 -0.64 8.81
CA ASP A 13 5.77 -0.31 10.08
C ASP A 13 5.48 -1.57 10.92
N HIS A 14 5.63 -2.77 10.33
CA HIS A 14 5.67 -4.02 11.08
C HIS A 14 7.02 -4.19 11.78
N ILE A 15 7.08 -3.86 13.08
CA ILE A 15 8.31 -3.67 13.86
C ILE A 15 9.15 -4.95 14.10
N TYR A 16 8.75 -6.11 13.59
CA TYR A 16 9.41 -7.39 13.90
C TYR A 16 10.91 -7.38 13.64
N VAL A 17 11.36 -7.07 12.41
CA VAL A 17 12.80 -7.17 12.09
C VAL A 17 13.59 -6.16 12.90
N GLU A 18 13.03 -4.99 13.18
CA GLU A 18 13.67 -4.00 14.05
C GLU A 18 13.81 -4.52 15.49
N ALA A 19 12.71 -4.97 16.10
CA ALA A 19 12.66 -5.45 17.47
C ALA A 19 13.56 -6.70 17.67
N TYR A 20 13.45 -7.68 16.77
CA TYR A 20 14.26 -8.90 16.82
C TYR A 20 15.73 -8.60 16.52
N SER A 21 16.03 -7.75 15.54
CA SER A 21 17.40 -7.36 15.27
C SER A 21 18.04 -6.68 16.48
N ARG A 22 17.30 -5.85 17.21
CA ARG A 22 17.80 -5.19 18.42
C ARG A 22 18.02 -6.19 19.55
N TYR A 23 17.09 -7.12 19.73
CA TYR A 23 17.17 -8.15 20.78
C TYR A 23 18.31 -9.14 20.54
N TYR A 24 18.44 -9.65 19.31
CA TYR A 24 19.44 -10.66 18.94
C TYR A 24 20.76 -10.07 18.40
N GLY A 25 20.86 -8.74 18.28
CA GLY A 25 22.06 -8.07 17.78
C GLY A 25 22.39 -8.38 16.31
N TRP A 26 21.38 -8.52 15.44
CA TRP A 26 21.63 -8.84 14.02
C TRP A 26 22.41 -7.74 13.31
N THR A 27 23.41 -8.16 12.52
CA THR A 27 24.11 -7.30 11.55
C THR A 27 23.18 -6.94 10.38
N PRO A 28 23.53 -5.96 9.53
CA PRO A 28 22.80 -5.70 8.28
C PRO A 28 22.63 -6.94 7.41
N ASP A 29 23.65 -7.80 7.34
CA ASP A 29 23.59 -9.06 6.61
C ASP A 29 22.56 -10.03 7.23
N GLY A 30 22.52 -10.10 8.57
CA GLY A 30 21.53 -10.89 9.30
C GLY A 30 20.11 -10.38 9.09
N LYS A 31 19.88 -9.06 9.12
CA LYS A 31 18.58 -8.44 8.82
C LYS A 31 18.13 -8.77 7.40
N HIS A 32 18.99 -8.53 6.41
CA HIS A 32 18.70 -8.81 5.01
C HIS A 32 18.38 -10.29 4.79
N ALA A 33 19.20 -11.19 5.31
CA ALA A 33 18.97 -12.64 5.23
C ALA A 33 17.62 -13.04 5.84
N LYS A 34 17.27 -12.47 7.01
CA LYS A 34 16.00 -12.78 7.68
C LYS A 34 14.79 -12.27 6.89
N ILE A 35 14.87 -11.09 6.30
CA ILE A 35 13.80 -10.54 5.45
C ILE A 35 13.52 -11.46 4.26
N TRP A 36 14.56 -11.96 3.58
CA TRP A 36 14.34 -12.87 2.45
C TRP A 36 13.95 -14.29 2.88
N GLN A 37 14.43 -14.77 4.02
CA GLN A 37 14.01 -16.05 4.60
C GLN A 37 12.52 -16.04 4.95
N ASN A 38 12.04 -14.98 5.61
CA ASN A 38 10.62 -14.85 5.96
C ASN A 38 9.74 -14.77 4.70
N LEU A 39 10.21 -14.12 3.62
CA LEU A 39 9.50 -14.16 2.34
C LEU A 39 9.42 -15.58 1.78
N ASP A 40 10.50 -16.35 1.80
CA ASP A 40 10.50 -17.74 1.33
C ASP A 40 9.51 -18.60 2.15
N MET A 41 9.42 -18.37 3.47
CA MET A 41 8.44 -19.01 4.33
C MET A 41 7.00 -18.66 3.93
N LEU A 42 6.72 -17.39 3.62
CA LEU A 42 5.40 -16.96 3.15
C LEU A 42 5.04 -17.62 1.82
N VAL A 43 5.98 -17.64 0.87
CA VAL A 43 5.76 -18.25 -0.45
C VAL A 43 5.41 -19.73 -0.29
N ALA A 44 6.15 -20.45 0.57
CA ALA A 44 5.84 -21.86 0.87
C ALA A 44 4.44 -22.04 1.48
N GLN A 45 4.07 -21.22 2.48
CA GLN A 45 2.71 -21.29 3.07
C GLN A 45 1.62 -21.03 2.05
N LEU A 46 1.79 -20.02 1.20
CA LEU A 46 0.81 -19.70 0.16
C LEU A 46 0.72 -20.83 -0.88
N ASP A 47 1.84 -21.42 -1.29
CA ASP A 47 1.86 -22.54 -2.23
C ASP A 47 1.16 -23.80 -1.66
N ASP A 48 1.36 -24.12 -0.38
CA ASP A 48 0.64 -25.19 0.32
C ASP A 48 -0.88 -24.92 0.38
N LEU A 49 -1.26 -23.64 0.43
CA LEU A 49 -2.65 -23.18 0.34
C LEU A 49 -3.13 -23.04 -1.12
N GLY A 50 -2.33 -23.41 -2.12
CA GLY A 50 -2.67 -23.33 -3.54
C GLY A 50 -2.80 -21.90 -4.08
N ILE A 51 -2.07 -20.94 -3.50
CA ILE A 51 -2.02 -19.53 -3.90
C ILE A 51 -0.60 -19.21 -4.36
N LYS A 52 -0.43 -18.89 -5.63
CA LYS A 52 0.87 -18.47 -6.17
C LYS A 52 1.16 -17.02 -5.76
N TYR A 53 2.28 -16.78 -5.11
CA TYR A 53 2.67 -15.44 -4.63
C TYR A 53 2.67 -14.38 -5.74
N GLU A 54 3.11 -14.72 -6.96
CA GLU A 54 3.19 -13.79 -8.10
C GLU A 54 1.83 -13.22 -8.51
N THR A 55 0.74 -13.94 -8.21
CA THR A 55 -0.62 -13.48 -8.52
C THR A 55 -1.08 -12.34 -7.61
N LEU A 56 -0.41 -12.14 -6.48
CA LEU A 56 -0.73 -11.12 -5.48
C LEU A 56 -0.29 -9.72 -5.89
N ARG A 57 0.56 -9.57 -6.92
CA ARG A 57 1.01 -8.25 -7.45
C ARG A 57 -0.15 -7.26 -7.61
N ASN A 58 -1.29 -7.73 -8.13
CA ASN A 58 -2.43 -6.86 -8.43
C ASN A 58 -3.22 -6.41 -7.19
N ALA A 59 -3.00 -7.02 -6.02
CA ALA A 59 -3.57 -6.55 -4.76
C ALA A 59 -2.55 -5.73 -3.95
N LEU A 60 -1.26 -6.07 -4.06
CA LEU A 60 -0.19 -5.57 -3.19
C LEU A 60 0.66 -4.44 -3.77
N CYS A 61 0.74 -4.33 -5.10
CA CYS A 61 1.49 -3.24 -5.74
C CYS A 61 0.52 -2.14 -6.22
N PRO A 62 0.79 -0.87 -5.90
CA PRO A 62 0.08 0.27 -6.48
C PRO A 62 0.08 0.23 -8.01
N ARG A 63 -1.00 0.70 -8.63
CA ARG A 63 -1.15 0.75 -10.10
C ARG A 63 -1.59 2.12 -10.59
N GLN A 64 -0.92 2.63 -11.63
CA GLN A 64 -1.24 3.93 -12.22
C GLN A 64 -2.67 4.02 -12.77
N ASP A 65 -3.22 2.93 -13.28
CA ASP A 65 -4.54 2.84 -13.94
C ASP A 65 -5.70 2.47 -13.00
N LYS A 66 -5.43 2.33 -11.70
CA LYS A 66 -6.42 1.95 -10.69
C LYS A 66 -6.70 3.04 -9.69
N ARG A 67 -7.77 2.89 -8.92
CA ARG A 67 -8.20 3.78 -7.87
C ARG A 67 -7.92 3.19 -6.50
N GLU A 68 -7.70 4.05 -5.53
CA GLU A 68 -7.76 3.73 -4.11
C GLU A 68 -8.95 4.49 -3.52
N ALA A 69 -9.67 3.88 -2.58
CA ALA A 69 -10.87 4.49 -2.02
C ALA A 69 -11.03 4.15 -0.54
N CYS A 70 -11.53 5.10 0.23
CA CYS A 70 -11.91 4.91 1.61
C CYS A 70 -13.44 4.95 1.73
N LEU A 71 -14.02 3.82 2.12
CA LEU A 71 -15.43 3.69 2.48
C LEU A 71 -15.58 4.08 3.94
N MET A 72 -16.54 4.94 4.26
CA MET A 72 -16.75 5.46 5.61
C MET A 72 -18.11 5.06 6.15
N PHE A 73 -18.14 4.67 7.42
CA PHE A 73 -19.36 4.27 8.12
C PHE A 73 -19.43 4.90 9.52
N ASN A 74 -20.63 5.23 9.96
CA ASN A 74 -20.92 5.64 11.32
C ASN A 74 -20.85 4.39 12.23
N SER A 75 -19.78 4.29 13.02
CA SER A 75 -19.50 3.14 13.87
C SER A 75 -20.53 2.97 14.98
N PHE A 76 -21.11 4.05 15.50
CA PHE A 76 -22.10 3.99 16.58
C PHE A 76 -23.41 3.38 16.07
N MET A 77 -23.91 3.87 14.94
CA MET A 77 -25.14 3.35 14.33
C MET A 77 -25.00 1.85 13.99
N LEU A 78 -23.85 1.45 13.45
CA LEU A 78 -23.60 0.04 13.15
C LEU A 78 -23.47 -0.80 14.42
N SER A 79 -22.82 -0.30 15.47
CA SER A 79 -22.68 -1.00 16.75
C SER A 79 -24.03 -1.21 17.43
N GLU A 80 -24.89 -0.20 17.47
CA GLU A 80 -26.24 -0.32 18.04
C GLU A 80 -27.07 -1.37 17.30
N LYS A 81 -26.96 -1.43 15.97
CA LYS A 81 -27.76 -2.34 15.15
C LYS A 81 -27.22 -3.77 15.09
N TYR A 82 -25.90 -3.95 15.11
CA TYR A 82 -25.25 -5.23 14.83
C TYR A 82 -24.37 -5.75 15.98
N GLY A 83 -24.27 -5.02 17.09
CA GLY A 83 -23.40 -5.34 18.24
C GLY A 83 -21.93 -5.03 18.01
N ASN A 84 -21.48 -5.03 16.75
CA ASN A 84 -20.13 -4.66 16.35
C ASN A 84 -20.15 -3.96 14.97
N TYR A 85 -19.47 -2.82 14.87
CA TYR A 85 -19.50 -2.00 13.66
C TYR A 85 -18.73 -2.60 12.47
N ALA A 86 -17.59 -3.25 12.70
CA ALA A 86 -16.81 -3.88 11.63
C ALA A 86 -17.59 -5.07 11.04
N TYR A 87 -18.18 -5.90 11.90
CA TYR A 87 -19.11 -6.96 11.48
C TYR A 87 -20.30 -6.38 10.71
N GLY A 88 -20.95 -5.35 11.25
CA GLY A 88 -22.09 -4.67 10.62
C GLY A 88 -21.77 -4.11 9.24
N ALA A 89 -20.63 -3.44 9.07
CA ALA A 89 -20.17 -2.91 7.78
C ALA A 89 -19.84 -4.03 6.78
N SER A 90 -19.11 -5.06 7.23
CA SER A 90 -18.65 -6.17 6.36
C SER A 90 -19.80 -6.90 5.67
N LYS A 91 -20.97 -7.04 6.33
CA LYS A 91 -22.20 -7.59 5.74
C LYS A 91 -22.67 -6.89 4.48
N PHE A 92 -22.32 -5.61 4.30
CA PHE A 92 -22.66 -4.85 3.10
C PHE A 92 -21.47 -4.73 2.15
N ILE A 93 -20.26 -4.60 2.69
CA ILE A 93 -19.04 -4.47 1.89
C ILE A 93 -18.76 -5.75 1.12
N VAL A 94 -18.72 -6.91 1.79
CA VAL A 94 -18.33 -8.18 1.16
C VAL A 94 -19.22 -8.53 -0.03
N PRO A 95 -20.57 -8.43 0.05
CA PRO A 95 -21.43 -8.65 -1.12
C PRO A 95 -21.32 -7.57 -2.20
N ALA A 96 -20.78 -6.38 -1.90
CA ALA A 96 -20.56 -5.32 -2.87
C ALA A 96 -19.24 -5.44 -3.64
N LEU A 97 -18.28 -6.20 -3.14
CA LEU A 97 -17.01 -6.41 -3.81
C LEU A 97 -17.17 -7.34 -5.03
N PRO A 98 -16.72 -6.94 -6.23
CA PRO A 98 -16.76 -7.81 -7.40
C PRO A 98 -16.02 -9.14 -7.17
N GLY A 99 -16.60 -10.24 -7.66
CA GLY A 99 -16.05 -11.59 -7.42
C GLY A 99 -14.66 -11.86 -8.02
N LYS A 100 -14.21 -11.07 -9.00
CA LYS A 100 -12.86 -11.14 -9.60
C LYS A 100 -11.94 -9.99 -9.16
N LEU A 101 -12.29 -9.28 -8.08
CA LEU A 101 -11.49 -8.18 -7.57
C LEU A 101 -10.22 -8.70 -6.89
N ASN A 102 -9.09 -8.04 -7.16
CA ASN A 102 -7.86 -8.18 -6.39
C ASN A 102 -7.61 -6.86 -5.67
N THR A 103 -7.62 -6.85 -4.35
CA THR A 103 -7.51 -5.63 -3.54
C THR A 103 -6.94 -5.97 -2.17
N ALA A 104 -6.11 -5.07 -1.64
CA ALA A 104 -5.79 -5.07 -0.22
C ALA A 104 -6.83 -4.25 0.52
N ILE A 105 -7.23 -4.75 1.70
CA ILE A 105 -8.25 -4.17 2.53
C ILE A 105 -7.61 -3.78 3.85
N HIS A 106 -7.61 -2.48 4.12
CA HIS A 106 -7.26 -1.94 5.42
C HIS A 106 -8.52 -1.41 6.07
N HIS A 107 -8.69 -1.61 7.36
CA HIS A 107 -9.83 -1.04 8.06
C HIS A 107 -9.52 -0.71 9.51
N GLY A 108 -10.34 0.15 10.09
CA GLY A 108 -10.16 0.66 11.44
C GLY A 108 -10.84 2.01 11.61
N ASP A 109 -10.71 2.58 12.79
CA ASP A 109 -11.35 3.86 13.11
C ASP A 109 -10.47 5.04 12.68
N LEU A 110 -11.07 6.15 12.28
CA LEU A 110 -10.35 7.38 11.96
C LEU A 110 -9.92 8.11 13.24
N ILE A 111 -8.86 7.60 13.87
CA ILE A 111 -8.36 8.11 15.16
C ILE A 111 -7.49 9.35 14.94
N CYS A 112 -7.87 10.49 15.52
CA CYS A 112 -7.06 11.71 15.50
C CYS A 112 -7.11 12.41 16.85
N ARG A 113 -6.07 13.21 17.16
CA ARG A 113 -6.02 14.02 18.38
C ARG A 113 -7.11 15.10 18.38
N ASP A 114 -7.33 15.77 17.25
CA ASP A 114 -8.34 16.82 17.10
C ASP A 114 -9.54 16.30 16.31
N ARG A 115 -10.36 15.50 17.01
CA ARG A 115 -11.48 14.71 16.46
C ARG A 115 -12.50 15.58 15.74
N ARG A 116 -12.84 16.75 16.31
CA ARG A 116 -13.85 17.64 15.74
C ARG A 116 -13.34 18.32 14.48
N ARG A 117 -12.08 18.77 14.48
CA ARG A 117 -11.45 19.38 13.32
C ARG A 117 -11.39 18.44 12.11
N VAL A 118 -11.22 17.14 12.34
CA VAL A 118 -11.29 16.14 11.26
C VAL A 118 -12.69 16.08 10.65
N VAL A 119 -13.75 16.08 11.47
CA VAL A 119 -15.14 16.12 10.96
C VAL A 119 -15.39 17.42 10.17
N ASP A 120 -14.96 18.57 10.69
CA ASP A 120 -15.12 19.85 10.00
C ASP A 120 -14.32 19.87 8.68
N TYR A 121 -13.11 19.28 8.65
CA TYR A 121 -12.32 19.08 7.43
C TYR A 121 -13.06 18.21 6.41
N LEU A 122 -13.65 17.09 6.84
CA LEU A 122 -14.41 16.21 5.97
C LEU A 122 -15.63 16.93 5.39
N ALA A 123 -16.39 17.66 6.21
CA ALA A 123 -17.54 18.43 5.77
C ALA A 123 -17.17 19.52 4.74
N ALA A 124 -16.04 20.21 4.95
CA ALA A 124 -15.58 21.26 4.06
C ALA A 124 -15.04 20.73 2.71
N ASN A 125 -14.35 19.59 2.71
CA ASN A 125 -13.66 19.06 1.51
C ASN A 125 -14.47 18.01 0.76
N TYR A 126 -15.41 17.35 1.44
CA TYR A 126 -16.24 16.27 0.89
C TYR A 126 -17.71 16.49 1.28
N PRO A 127 -18.37 17.56 0.79
CA PRO A 127 -19.72 17.96 1.20
C PRO A 127 -20.81 16.95 0.80
N TYR A 128 -20.47 15.94 0.00
CA TYR A 128 -21.36 14.85 -0.39
C TYR A 128 -21.40 13.72 0.66
N LEU A 129 -20.54 13.74 1.69
CA LEU A 129 -20.56 12.76 2.77
C LEU A 129 -21.74 13.04 3.72
N CYS A 130 -22.44 11.99 4.14
CA CYS A 130 -23.50 12.06 5.14
C CYS A 130 -22.88 11.98 6.54
N LEU A 131 -22.57 13.14 7.12
CA LEU A 131 -21.96 13.28 8.45
C LEU A 131 -22.98 13.52 9.57
N ASP A 132 -24.25 13.23 9.32
CA ASP A 132 -25.33 13.47 10.29
C ASP A 132 -25.10 12.67 11.58
N GLY A 133 -25.13 13.38 12.72
CA GLY A 133 -24.88 12.78 14.03
C GLY A 133 -23.41 12.41 14.32
N VAL A 134 -22.48 12.66 13.39
CA VAL A 134 -21.04 12.46 13.60
C VAL A 134 -20.46 13.71 14.27
N VAL A 135 -20.06 13.58 15.53
CA VAL A 135 -19.48 14.67 16.33
C VAL A 135 -17.96 14.59 16.45
N GLY A 136 -17.37 13.41 16.24
CA GLY A 136 -15.93 13.17 16.29
C GLY A 136 -15.48 12.07 15.32
N SER A 137 -14.21 12.11 14.90
CA SER A 137 -13.67 11.19 13.90
C SER A 137 -13.59 9.73 14.36
N GLU A 138 -13.53 9.47 15.67
CA GLU A 138 -13.60 8.13 16.26
C GLU A 138 -14.93 7.41 16.00
N GLN A 139 -15.98 8.16 15.60
CA GLN A 139 -17.26 7.59 15.19
C GLN A 139 -17.27 7.17 13.71
N ILE A 140 -16.15 7.35 13.00
CA ILE A 140 -16.00 7.03 11.59
C ILE A 140 -15.13 5.78 11.47
N TYR A 141 -15.79 4.65 11.18
CA TYR A 141 -15.12 3.43 10.75
C TYR A 141 -14.78 3.52 9.28
N CYS A 142 -13.50 3.31 8.95
CA CYS A 142 -12.96 3.41 7.60
C CYS A 142 -12.60 2.03 7.05
N VAL A 143 -12.86 1.82 5.76
CA VAL A 143 -12.38 0.67 4.99
C VAL A 143 -11.71 1.18 3.72
N HIS A 144 -10.39 1.10 3.68
CA HIS A 144 -9.59 1.44 2.52
C HIS A 144 -9.39 0.23 1.61
N LEU A 145 -9.67 0.42 0.31
CA LEU A 145 -9.53 -0.58 -0.74
C LEU A 145 -8.52 -0.11 -1.78
N SER A 146 -7.54 -0.95 -2.10
CA SER A 146 -6.56 -0.68 -3.15
C SER A 146 -6.99 -1.20 -4.53
N ASN A 147 -6.37 -0.68 -5.60
CA ASN A 147 -6.41 -1.24 -6.94
C ASN A 147 -7.79 -1.45 -7.59
N LEU A 148 -8.76 -0.58 -7.29
CA LEU A 148 -10.11 -0.61 -7.86
C LEU A 148 -10.12 -0.12 -9.32
N SER A 149 -10.93 -0.72 -10.18
CA SER A 149 -11.30 -0.04 -11.44
C SER A 149 -12.30 1.09 -11.14
N PRO A 150 -12.38 2.14 -11.98
CA PRO A 150 -13.39 3.18 -11.81
C PRO A 150 -14.83 2.62 -11.74
N GLY A 151 -15.13 1.61 -12.56
CA GLY A 151 -16.41 0.92 -12.54
C GLY A 151 -16.67 0.12 -11.26
N ALA A 152 -15.65 -0.55 -10.72
CA ALA A 152 -15.77 -1.28 -9.45
C ALA A 152 -16.05 -0.33 -8.29
N LEU A 153 -15.34 0.80 -8.22
CA LEU A 153 -15.57 1.83 -7.20
C LEU A 153 -17.00 2.38 -7.27
N SER A 154 -17.48 2.74 -8.46
CA SER A 154 -18.85 3.25 -8.65
C SER A 154 -19.92 2.23 -8.27
N ALA A 155 -19.72 0.94 -8.60
CA ALA A 155 -20.63 -0.13 -8.24
C ALA A 155 -20.70 -0.34 -6.73
N ILE A 156 -19.55 -0.35 -6.05
CA ILE A 156 -19.44 -0.48 -4.58
C ILE A 156 -20.19 0.68 -3.91
N ASP A 157 -19.90 1.93 -4.28
CA ASP A 157 -20.57 3.10 -3.70
C ASP A 157 -22.10 3.05 -3.89
N THR A 158 -22.55 2.72 -5.09
CA THR A 158 -23.98 2.63 -5.42
C THR A 158 -24.70 1.59 -4.56
N GLN A 159 -24.06 0.45 -4.30
CA GLN A 159 -24.64 -0.61 -3.47
C GLN A 159 -24.63 -0.22 -1.99
N LEU A 160 -23.55 0.42 -1.51
CA LEU A 160 -23.39 0.80 -0.11
C LEU A 160 -24.27 1.99 0.30
N LYS A 161 -24.77 2.81 -0.62
CA LYS A 161 -25.79 3.83 -0.34
C LYS A 161 -27.05 3.31 0.36
N ARG A 162 -27.30 1.99 0.31
CA ARG A 162 -28.42 1.34 1.00
C ARG A 162 -28.05 0.76 2.38
N ALA A 163 -26.77 0.78 2.73
CA ALA A 163 -26.27 0.23 3.99
C ALA A 163 -26.53 1.22 5.14
N PRO A 164 -27.04 0.75 6.30
CA PRO A 164 -27.16 1.59 7.49
C PRO A 164 -25.80 2.18 7.88
N GLY A 165 -25.80 3.46 8.24
CA GLY A 165 -24.60 4.15 8.70
C GLY A 165 -23.56 4.41 7.62
N TYR A 166 -23.80 4.12 6.33
CA TYR A 166 -22.85 4.50 5.28
C TYR A 166 -22.76 6.02 5.14
N ILE A 167 -21.57 6.56 5.40
CA ILE A 167 -21.27 8.00 5.32
C ILE A 167 -20.98 8.38 3.87
N GLY A 168 -20.26 7.52 3.15
CA GLY A 168 -19.87 7.75 1.76
C GLY A 168 -18.52 7.15 1.42
N VAL A 169 -18.03 7.46 0.21
CA VAL A 169 -16.72 7.04 -0.27
C VAL A 169 -15.87 8.25 -0.64
N VAL A 170 -14.59 8.22 -0.27
CA VAL A 170 -13.61 9.22 -0.70
C VAL A 170 -12.59 8.55 -1.61
N ASP A 171 -12.38 9.12 -2.80
CA ASP A 171 -11.25 8.74 -3.67
C ASP A 171 -9.94 9.17 -3.00
N THR A 172 -9.10 8.19 -2.68
CA THR A 172 -7.79 8.35 -2.03
C THR A 172 -6.65 7.91 -2.96
N THR A 173 -6.91 7.91 -4.27
CA THR A 173 -5.93 7.59 -5.33
C THR A 173 -4.72 8.51 -5.23
N LEU A 174 -4.96 9.81 -5.01
CA LEU A 174 -3.93 10.83 -4.88
C LEU A 174 -3.63 11.14 -3.41
N GLN A 175 -2.45 11.69 -3.16
CA GLN A 175 -2.03 12.14 -1.84
C GLN A 175 -2.98 13.22 -1.31
N SER A 176 -3.40 13.07 -0.05
CA SER A 176 -4.27 14.02 0.64
C SER A 176 -4.06 13.98 2.16
N PRO A 177 -4.48 15.01 2.91
CA PRO A 177 -4.49 14.96 4.38
C PRO A 177 -5.26 13.75 4.91
N LEU A 178 -6.38 13.37 4.27
CA LEU A 178 -7.12 12.17 4.64
C LEU A 178 -6.29 10.89 4.42
N LYS A 179 -5.63 10.73 3.27
CA LYS A 179 -4.79 9.56 2.99
C LYS A 179 -3.65 9.41 4.02
N ASN A 180 -3.06 10.52 4.44
CA ASN A 180 -2.08 10.55 5.53
C ASN A 180 -2.66 10.03 6.85
N MET A 181 -3.84 10.52 7.25
CA MET A 181 -4.49 10.06 8.48
C MET A 181 -4.80 8.55 8.40
N LEU A 182 -5.35 8.08 7.29
CA LEU A 182 -5.63 6.67 7.08
C LEU A 182 -4.37 5.81 7.22
N SER A 183 -3.27 6.21 6.57
CA SER A 183 -2.01 5.44 6.58
C SER A 183 -1.43 5.13 7.97
N GLY A 184 -1.82 5.89 9.01
CA GLY A 184 -1.37 5.69 10.38
C GLY A 184 -2.46 5.24 11.36
N THR A 185 -3.71 5.04 10.91
CA THR A 185 -4.86 4.76 11.80
C THR A 185 -5.59 3.46 11.50
N ILE A 186 -5.53 2.96 10.26
CA ILE A 186 -6.17 1.70 9.87
C ILE A 186 -5.15 0.59 9.66
N THR A 187 -5.52 -0.64 9.99
CA THR A 187 -4.64 -1.82 9.92
C THR A 187 -4.90 -2.63 8.65
N ALA A 188 -3.85 -3.27 8.13
CA ALA A 188 -3.98 -4.24 7.06
C ALA A 188 -4.49 -5.56 7.65
N GLU A 189 -5.63 -6.06 7.17
CA GLU A 189 -6.29 -7.22 7.79
C GLU A 189 -6.64 -8.30 6.76
N LEU A 190 -6.92 -7.90 5.52
CA LEU A 190 -7.36 -8.82 4.47
C LEU A 190 -6.75 -8.47 3.13
N VAL A 191 -6.36 -9.51 2.39
CA VAL A 191 -6.09 -9.44 0.96
C VAL A 191 -7.12 -10.26 0.22
N LYS A 192 -7.86 -9.63 -0.69
CA LYS A 192 -8.80 -10.31 -1.57
C LYS A 192 -8.13 -10.60 -2.90
N VAL A 193 -8.22 -11.84 -3.36
CA VAL A 193 -7.78 -12.29 -4.68
C VAL A 193 -8.86 -13.14 -5.32
N GLY A 194 -9.61 -12.54 -6.24
CA GLY A 194 -10.82 -13.15 -6.78
C GLY A 194 -11.82 -13.51 -5.67
N SER A 195 -12.16 -14.78 -5.54
CA SER A 195 -13.08 -15.29 -4.52
C SER A 195 -12.40 -15.70 -3.20
N THR A 196 -11.08 -15.53 -3.09
CA THR A 196 -10.31 -15.92 -1.90
C THR A 196 -9.95 -14.69 -1.07
N TYR A 197 -10.08 -14.80 0.25
CA TYR A 197 -9.53 -13.88 1.24
C TYR A 197 -8.33 -14.54 1.92
N ILE A 198 -7.29 -13.74 2.11
CA ILE A 198 -6.09 -14.11 2.86
C ILE A 198 -6.07 -13.19 4.08
N SER A 199 -5.95 -13.76 5.28
CA SER A 199 -5.79 -13.03 6.55
C SER A 199 -4.52 -13.47 7.28
N SER A 200 -4.23 -12.86 8.43
CA SER A 200 -3.29 -13.40 9.41
C SER A 200 -3.93 -14.42 10.36
N HIS A 201 -3.09 -15.18 11.05
CA HIS A 201 -3.39 -15.90 12.29
C HIS A 201 -2.18 -15.86 13.23
N TYR A 202 -2.41 -16.03 14.53
CA TYR A 202 -1.33 -16.13 15.52
C TYR A 202 -0.45 -17.37 15.30
N GLU A 203 0.87 -17.24 15.52
CA GLU A 203 1.91 -18.24 15.20
C GLU A 203 1.76 -19.61 15.89
N GLU A 204 0.82 -19.76 16.83
CA GLU A 204 0.53 -21.02 17.54
C GLU A 204 -0.38 -21.97 16.75
N LEU A 205 -0.92 -21.52 15.61
CA LEU A 205 -1.77 -22.30 14.73
C LEU A 205 -1.01 -22.68 13.45
N GLU A 206 -1.13 -23.93 12.99
CA GLU A 206 -0.69 -24.28 11.63
C GLU A 206 -1.52 -23.50 10.61
N ALA A 207 -0.98 -23.21 9.41
CA ALA A 207 -1.72 -22.49 8.38
C ALA A 207 -3.06 -23.18 8.05
N LYS A 208 -4.18 -22.49 8.33
CA LYS A 208 -5.51 -23.08 8.23
C LYS A 208 -6.27 -22.61 7.00
N THR A 209 -7.03 -23.54 6.42
CA THR A 209 -8.16 -23.19 5.55
C THR A 209 -9.42 -23.04 6.40
N GLY A 210 -10.14 -21.92 6.25
CA GLY A 210 -11.51 -21.79 6.77
C GLY A 210 -11.70 -21.22 8.18
N GLU A 211 -10.64 -20.84 8.90
CA GLU A 211 -10.77 -20.10 10.17
C GLU A 211 -10.35 -18.63 9.98
N TYR A 212 -11.23 -17.71 10.39
CA TYR A 212 -10.95 -16.26 10.44
C TYR A 212 -10.89 -15.83 11.90
N GLU A 213 -9.78 -15.23 12.32
CA GLU A 213 -9.66 -14.67 13.67
C GLU A 213 -10.19 -13.23 13.78
N GLY A 214 -10.55 -12.61 12.64
CA GLY A 214 -11.10 -11.26 12.61
C GLY A 214 -12.63 -11.20 12.72
N ILE A 215 -13.16 -9.97 12.61
CA ILE A 215 -14.55 -9.64 12.99
C ILE A 215 -15.50 -9.53 11.77
N TRP A 216 -14.96 -9.44 10.55
CA TRP A 216 -15.75 -9.38 9.32
C TRP A 216 -16.52 -10.67 9.02
N GLU A 217 -17.74 -10.51 8.52
CA GLU A 217 -18.54 -11.55 7.88
C GLU A 217 -18.13 -11.70 6.42
N LEU A 218 -17.38 -12.77 6.10
CA LEU A 218 -16.88 -13.04 4.75
C LEU A 218 -17.82 -13.92 3.92
N GLY A 219 -18.94 -14.38 4.48
CA GLY A 219 -19.92 -15.23 3.81
C GLY A 219 -19.30 -16.56 3.35
N ASN A 220 -19.65 -16.99 2.14
CA ASN A 220 -19.16 -18.26 1.56
C ASN A 220 -17.83 -18.11 0.79
N ALA A 221 -17.10 -17.02 0.97
CA ALA A 221 -15.83 -16.83 0.30
C ALA A 221 -14.79 -17.85 0.82
N ARG A 222 -13.86 -18.24 -0.06
CA ARG A 222 -12.74 -19.09 0.38
C ARG A 222 -11.86 -18.24 1.29
N LEU A 223 -11.54 -18.75 2.47
CA LEU A 223 -10.63 -18.09 3.41
C LEU A 223 -9.41 -18.97 3.68
N VAL A 224 -8.26 -18.33 3.66
CA VAL A 224 -7.00 -18.90 4.13
C VAL A 224 -6.30 -17.89 5.04
N SER A 225 -5.40 -18.37 5.88
CA SER A 225 -4.58 -17.50 6.71
C SER A 225 -3.11 -17.92 6.70
N VAL A 226 -2.23 -16.94 6.89
CA VAL A 226 -0.78 -17.12 7.05
C VAL A 226 -0.33 -16.51 8.38
N TYR A 227 0.89 -16.79 8.83
CA TYR A 227 1.38 -16.20 10.09
C TYR A 227 1.28 -14.68 10.07
N ASP A 228 0.83 -14.09 11.19
CA ASP A 228 0.65 -12.65 11.34
C ASP A 228 1.90 -11.85 10.98
N LEU A 229 3.06 -12.32 11.45
CA LEU A 229 4.35 -11.78 11.05
C LEU A 229 4.51 -11.68 9.52
N LEU A 230 4.21 -12.75 8.80
CA LEU A 230 4.42 -12.84 7.37
C LEU A 230 3.37 -12.00 6.61
N PHE A 231 2.13 -12.00 7.10
CA PHE A 231 1.07 -11.14 6.58
C PHE A 231 1.47 -9.67 6.71
N GLY A 232 1.80 -9.25 7.92
CA GLY A 232 2.15 -7.88 8.26
C GLY A 232 3.36 -7.36 7.49
N GLN A 233 4.33 -8.21 7.15
CA GLN A 233 5.51 -7.80 6.40
C GLN A 233 5.32 -7.75 4.88
N TYR A 234 4.62 -8.73 4.29
CA TYR A 234 4.65 -8.94 2.83
C TYR A 234 3.28 -8.93 2.16
N LEU A 235 2.19 -8.93 2.93
CA LEU A 235 0.81 -8.87 2.43
C LEU A 235 0.10 -7.55 2.83
N ALA A 236 0.72 -6.72 3.66
CA ALA A 236 0.25 -5.38 3.95
C ALA A 236 0.56 -4.41 2.80
N TYR A 237 -0.49 -3.87 2.18
CA TYR A 237 -0.37 -2.85 1.15
C TYR A 237 0.09 -1.53 1.77
N LYS A 238 1.03 -0.86 1.10
CA LYS A 238 1.55 0.43 1.58
C LYS A 238 0.65 1.55 1.10
N ILE A 239 -0.18 2.09 2.00
CA ILE A 239 -0.89 3.34 1.74
C ILE A 239 0.15 4.45 1.66
N GLN A 240 0.19 5.16 0.52
CA GLN A 240 1.09 6.29 0.33
C GLN A 240 0.83 7.38 1.38
N ARG A 241 1.89 7.87 2.01
CA ARG A 241 1.85 8.99 2.96
C ARG A 241 2.96 9.98 2.65
N SER A 242 2.73 11.24 2.98
CA SER A 242 3.79 12.25 2.98
C SER A 242 4.79 11.91 4.07
N SER A 243 6.08 11.93 3.74
CA SER A 243 7.17 11.90 4.71
C SER A 243 7.66 13.30 5.00
N ASP A 244 7.99 13.56 6.26
CA ASP A 244 8.61 14.78 6.77
C ASP A 244 10.05 14.96 6.24
N GLY A 245 10.55 14.03 5.41
CA GLY A 245 11.90 14.03 4.86
C GLY A 245 12.99 13.59 5.84
N VAL A 246 12.62 13.17 7.06
CA VAL A 246 13.56 12.63 8.05
C VAL A 246 13.77 11.15 7.81
N PHE A 247 15.04 10.74 7.76
CA PHE A 247 15.40 9.33 7.70
C PHE A 247 14.87 8.57 8.92
N SER A 248 13.75 7.87 8.73
CA SER A 248 13.16 7.05 9.80
C SER A 248 13.90 5.71 9.89
N GLN A 249 13.83 5.02 11.04
CA GLN A 249 14.43 3.68 11.17
C GLN A 249 13.78 2.67 10.19
N ASN A 250 12.51 2.88 9.83
CA ASN A 250 11.77 2.09 8.85
C ASN A 250 12.35 2.25 7.43
N GLU A 251 13.00 3.39 7.16
CA GLU A 251 13.69 3.68 5.90
C GLU A 251 14.93 2.82 5.72
N ALA A 252 15.79 2.83 6.75
CA ALA A 252 17.02 2.05 6.77
C ALA A 252 16.70 0.56 6.66
N LEU A 253 15.61 0.11 7.28
CA LEU A 253 15.14 -1.27 7.16
C LEU A 253 14.68 -1.60 5.73
N MET A 254 13.94 -0.70 5.08
CA MET A 254 13.54 -0.88 3.67
C MET A 254 14.76 -0.95 2.76
N LEU A 255 15.72 -0.03 2.90
CA LEU A 255 16.93 -0.05 2.08
C LEU A 255 17.81 -1.28 2.39
N THR A 256 17.90 -1.70 3.65
CA THR A 256 18.58 -2.93 4.07
C THR A 256 17.93 -4.18 3.46
N SER A 257 16.63 -4.15 3.15
CA SER A 257 15.99 -5.27 2.43
C SER A 257 16.41 -5.35 0.97
N LEU A 258 16.87 -4.24 0.40
CA LEU A 258 17.41 -4.16 -0.96
C LEU A 258 18.87 -4.58 -1.00
N ASP A 259 19.70 -3.98 -0.13
CA ASP A 259 21.11 -4.31 -0.03
C ASP A 259 21.65 -4.01 1.38
N THR A 260 22.54 -4.87 1.85
CA THR A 260 23.19 -4.77 3.17
C THR A 260 24.05 -3.52 3.34
N CYS A 261 24.57 -2.91 2.26
CA CYS A 261 25.41 -1.72 2.33
C CYS A 261 24.69 -0.55 3.02
N TYR A 262 23.38 -0.42 2.81
CA TYR A 262 22.54 0.64 3.37
C TYR A 262 22.37 0.52 4.88
N GLY A 263 22.36 -0.71 5.41
CA GLY A 263 22.25 -0.93 6.85
C GLY A 263 23.55 -0.68 7.62
N ARG A 264 24.68 -0.54 6.91
CA ARG A 264 26.01 -0.29 7.51
C ARG A 264 26.29 1.19 7.71
N ALA A 265 25.62 2.08 6.98
CA ALA A 265 25.75 3.52 7.12
C ALA A 265 24.72 4.07 8.14
N PRO A 266 25.12 5.00 9.04
CA PRO A 266 24.18 5.62 9.98
C PRO A 266 23.11 6.50 9.30
N ALA A 267 23.44 7.05 8.12
CA ALA A 267 22.55 7.81 7.27
C ALA A 267 22.99 7.59 5.80
N PRO A 268 22.54 6.49 5.15
CA PRO A 268 22.94 6.24 3.77
C PRO A 268 22.47 7.38 2.87
N GLU A 269 23.40 8.05 2.19
CA GLU A 269 23.04 8.99 1.14
C GLU A 269 22.52 8.22 -0.06
N VAL A 270 21.29 8.50 -0.48
CA VAL A 270 20.68 7.91 -1.66
C VAL A 270 20.57 8.98 -2.74
N THR A 271 21.02 8.64 -3.96
CA THR A 271 20.88 9.48 -5.13
C THR A 271 19.98 8.83 -6.19
N VAL A 272 19.41 9.65 -7.06
CA VAL A 272 18.63 9.19 -8.21
C VAL A 272 19.22 9.77 -9.48
N SER A 273 19.39 8.93 -10.51
CA SER A 273 19.90 9.35 -11.80
C SER A 273 19.07 8.82 -12.97
N ILE A 274 19.17 9.52 -14.10
CA ILE A 274 18.69 9.07 -15.40
C ILE A 274 19.74 9.45 -16.44
N THR A 275 20.07 8.52 -17.34
CA THR A 275 21.00 8.79 -18.44
C THR A 275 20.36 9.70 -19.48
N ASP A 276 21.14 10.56 -20.13
CA ASP A 276 20.66 11.46 -21.19
C ASP A 276 19.90 10.73 -22.29
N ASP A 277 20.42 9.58 -22.77
CA ASP A 277 19.76 8.79 -23.81
C ASP A 277 18.35 8.33 -23.39
N LYS A 278 18.20 7.87 -22.14
CA LYS A 278 16.89 7.50 -21.60
C LYS A 278 15.98 8.69 -21.41
N PHE A 279 16.50 9.81 -20.88
CA PHE A 279 15.71 11.01 -20.70
C PHE A 279 15.24 11.59 -22.04
N ASN A 280 16.13 11.61 -23.04
CA ASN A 280 15.81 11.97 -24.42
C ASN A 280 14.79 11.02 -25.04
N TYR A 281 14.90 9.71 -24.79
CA TYR A 281 13.89 8.75 -25.23
C TYR A 281 12.52 9.02 -24.59
N LEU A 282 12.47 9.25 -23.27
CA LEU A 282 11.23 9.60 -22.56
C LEU A 282 10.59 10.88 -23.13
N THR A 283 11.39 11.91 -23.36
CA THR A 283 10.90 13.20 -23.87
C THR A 283 10.54 13.19 -25.35
N ARG A 284 11.23 12.40 -26.19
CA ARG A 284 10.93 12.30 -27.64
C ARG A 284 9.86 11.26 -27.97
N ALA A 285 10.02 10.02 -27.50
CA ALA A 285 9.10 8.92 -27.83
C ALA A 285 7.80 8.97 -27.02
N LYS A 286 7.86 9.52 -25.79
CA LYS A 286 6.69 9.71 -24.92
C LYS A 286 6.39 11.18 -24.62
N GLY A 287 6.89 12.12 -25.42
CA GLY A 287 6.69 13.57 -25.21
C GLY A 287 5.22 13.98 -25.14
N ALA A 288 4.37 13.40 -26.00
CA ALA A 288 2.92 13.61 -25.92
C ALA A 288 2.33 13.09 -24.61
N ASN A 289 2.84 11.97 -24.08
CA ASN A 289 2.43 11.44 -22.78
C ASN A 289 2.92 12.34 -21.65
N LEU A 290 4.18 12.80 -21.65
CA LEU A 290 4.70 13.74 -20.65
C LEU A 290 3.93 15.06 -20.63
N LYS A 291 3.62 15.61 -21.81
CA LYS A 291 2.78 16.79 -21.94
C LYS A 291 1.37 16.54 -21.41
N ASN A 292 0.77 15.41 -21.78
CA ASN A 292 -0.51 15.00 -21.20
C ASN A 292 -0.41 14.85 -19.69
N MET A 293 0.72 14.39 -19.16
CA MET A 293 1.08 14.21 -17.75
C MET A 293 1.26 15.51 -16.96
N GLY A 294 1.31 16.67 -17.61
CA GLY A 294 1.66 17.94 -16.97
C GLY A 294 3.15 18.09 -16.70
N LEU A 295 3.96 17.21 -17.28
CA LEU A 295 5.42 17.21 -17.21
C LEU A 295 6.05 17.89 -18.43
N ASP A 296 5.32 18.80 -19.07
CA ASP A 296 5.86 19.56 -20.21
C ASP A 296 7.05 20.40 -19.73
N GLY A 297 8.21 20.18 -20.32
CA GLY A 297 9.46 20.84 -19.89
C GLY A 297 10.03 20.39 -18.54
N ILE A 298 9.60 19.24 -17.97
CA ILE A 298 10.30 18.69 -16.79
C ILE A 298 11.78 18.46 -17.15
N THR A 299 12.70 18.82 -16.26
CA THR A 299 14.13 18.53 -16.41
C THR A 299 14.46 17.15 -15.83
N ALA A 300 15.59 16.58 -16.24
CA ALA A 300 16.09 15.33 -15.64
C ALA A 300 16.23 15.48 -14.11
N ASP A 301 16.79 16.61 -13.66
CA ASP A 301 16.98 16.91 -12.23
C ASP A 301 15.65 16.98 -11.47
N ALA A 302 14.64 17.64 -12.04
CA ALA A 302 13.32 17.73 -11.41
C ALA A 302 12.65 16.35 -11.30
N LEU A 303 12.79 15.49 -12.33
CA LEU A 303 12.28 14.11 -12.27
C LEU A 303 13.01 13.29 -11.22
N CYS A 304 14.35 13.36 -11.18
CA CYS A 304 15.15 12.69 -10.17
C CYS A 304 14.78 13.14 -8.75
N ALA A 305 14.53 14.43 -8.54
CA ALA A 305 14.10 14.98 -7.25
C ALA A 305 12.74 14.43 -6.80
N LEU A 306 11.75 14.36 -7.71
CA LEU A 306 10.44 13.77 -7.41
C LEU A 306 10.55 12.29 -7.02
N VAL A 307 11.35 11.52 -7.75
CA VAL A 307 11.59 10.10 -7.45
C VAL A 307 12.33 9.94 -6.12
N LEU A 308 13.33 10.79 -5.85
CA LEU A 308 14.08 10.77 -4.60
C LEU A 308 13.18 11.03 -3.40
N GLU A 309 12.24 11.97 -3.51
CA GLU A 309 11.24 12.23 -2.47
C GLU A 309 10.40 10.96 -2.17
N ARG A 310 9.99 10.21 -3.21
CA ARG A 310 9.23 8.97 -3.00
C ARG A 310 10.06 7.87 -2.37
N ILE A 311 11.33 7.75 -2.75
CA ILE A 311 12.27 6.82 -2.11
C ILE A 311 12.44 7.18 -0.63
N ARG A 312 12.56 8.48 -0.32
CA ARG A 312 12.62 9.05 1.04
C ARG A 312 11.30 8.95 1.84
N GLY A 313 10.21 8.57 1.19
CA GLY A 313 8.96 8.17 1.83
C GLY A 313 8.82 6.66 1.97
N HIS A 314 9.91 5.92 1.70
CA HIS A 314 9.97 4.46 1.58
C HIS A 314 8.97 3.90 0.57
N TYR A 315 8.46 4.70 -0.37
CA TYR A 315 7.36 4.30 -1.25
C TYR A 315 7.87 3.52 -2.47
N ILE A 316 8.53 2.40 -2.19
CA ILE A 316 9.04 1.44 -3.16
C ILE A 316 8.26 0.12 -3.04
N TYR A 317 7.98 -0.51 -4.17
CA TYR A 317 7.28 -1.79 -4.26
C TYR A 317 7.80 -2.62 -5.45
N GLY A 318 7.35 -3.87 -5.55
CA GLY A 318 7.66 -4.73 -6.69
C GLY A 318 9.15 -5.02 -6.86
N LEU A 319 9.84 -5.30 -5.76
CA LEU A 319 11.27 -5.63 -5.74
C LEU A 319 11.47 -6.93 -6.52
N ARG A 320 12.48 -6.97 -7.38
CA ARG A 320 12.87 -8.14 -8.16
C ARG A 320 14.38 -8.29 -8.12
N LEU A 321 14.85 -9.40 -7.58
CA LEU A 321 16.25 -9.80 -7.63
C LEU A 321 16.49 -10.60 -8.91
N LEU A 322 17.45 -10.16 -9.73
CA LEU A 322 17.81 -10.82 -10.98
C LEU A 322 18.98 -11.80 -10.78
N ASP A 323 19.15 -12.70 -11.74
CA ASP A 323 20.20 -13.73 -11.76
C ASP A 323 21.63 -13.18 -11.80
N ASN A 324 21.81 -11.97 -12.31
CA ASN A 324 23.09 -11.26 -12.31
C ASN A 324 23.33 -10.41 -11.05
N GLY A 325 22.44 -10.48 -10.06
CA GLY A 325 22.53 -9.69 -8.82
C GLY A 325 21.90 -8.30 -8.90
N ASP A 326 21.42 -7.85 -10.07
CA ASP A 326 20.70 -6.58 -10.16
C ASP A 326 19.40 -6.62 -9.36
N LEU A 327 19.12 -5.51 -8.67
CA LEU A 327 17.84 -5.31 -8.00
C LEU A 327 17.01 -4.26 -8.73
N LEU A 328 15.79 -4.65 -9.10
CA LEU A 328 14.80 -3.75 -9.71
C LEU A 328 13.67 -3.49 -8.72
N CYS A 329 13.12 -2.27 -8.74
CA CYS A 329 11.93 -1.94 -7.97
C CYS A 329 11.11 -0.86 -8.68
N SER A 330 10.02 -0.40 -8.08
CA SER A 330 9.17 0.65 -8.65
C SER A 330 8.63 1.61 -7.59
N THR A 331 8.28 2.81 -8.03
CA THR A 331 7.59 3.82 -7.22
C THR A 331 6.49 4.50 -8.03
N LEU A 332 5.54 5.18 -7.38
CA LEU A 332 4.61 6.10 -8.06
C LEU A 332 4.94 7.54 -7.71
N ILE A 333 5.05 8.38 -8.74
CA ILE A 333 5.06 9.83 -8.58
C ILE A 333 3.68 10.39 -8.93
N GLU A 334 3.30 11.47 -8.27
CA GLU A 334 2.12 12.26 -8.58
C GLU A 334 2.53 13.60 -9.17
N VAL A 335 1.85 14.01 -10.23
CA VAL A 335 2.13 15.24 -10.97
C VAL A 335 0.85 16.04 -11.05
N GLU A 336 0.88 17.24 -10.48
CA GLU A 336 -0.21 18.19 -10.59
C GLU A 336 -0.29 18.73 -12.03
N ARG A 337 -1.53 18.89 -12.52
CA ARG A 337 -1.77 19.42 -13.86
C ARG A 337 -2.65 20.66 -13.74
N ALA A 338 -2.18 21.79 -14.27
CA ALA A 338 -2.94 23.03 -14.26
C ALA A 338 -4.32 22.83 -14.91
N GLY A 339 -5.39 22.99 -14.11
CA GLY A 339 -6.77 22.88 -14.56
C GLY A 339 -7.22 21.47 -15.00
N ARG A 340 -6.47 20.42 -14.69
CA ARG A 340 -6.81 19.01 -14.99
C ARG A 340 -6.61 18.13 -13.76
N THR A 341 -7.18 16.93 -13.77
CA THR A 341 -6.90 15.95 -12.71
C THR A 341 -5.42 15.60 -12.70
N SER A 342 -4.80 15.62 -11.51
CA SER A 342 -3.42 15.17 -11.32
C SER A 342 -3.22 13.75 -11.85
N TYR A 343 -1.98 13.44 -12.19
CA TYR A 343 -1.62 12.17 -12.79
C TYR A 343 -0.63 11.42 -11.95
N ARG A 344 -0.71 10.09 -12.03
CA ARG A 344 0.15 9.19 -11.30
C ARG A 344 0.92 8.32 -12.27
N ALA A 345 2.24 8.36 -12.21
CA ALA A 345 3.13 7.64 -13.11
C ALA A 345 3.91 6.56 -12.35
N GLU A 346 3.99 5.36 -12.91
CA GLU A 346 4.87 4.29 -12.39
C GLU A 346 6.29 4.46 -12.95
N ILE A 347 7.25 4.52 -12.03
CA ILE A 347 8.67 4.67 -12.33
C ILE A 347 9.36 3.37 -11.96
N GLY A 348 9.99 2.72 -12.94
CA GLY A 348 10.83 1.56 -12.70
C GLY A 348 12.26 2.01 -12.39
N LEU A 349 12.86 1.40 -11.38
CA LEU A 349 14.18 1.74 -10.86
C LEU A 349 15.07 0.50 -10.89
N ARG A 350 16.37 0.70 -11.14
CA ARG A 350 17.42 -0.27 -10.87
C ARG A 350 18.33 0.30 -9.79
N LEU A 351 18.66 -0.53 -8.81
CA LEU A 351 19.58 -0.17 -7.74
C LEU A 351 21.02 -0.46 -8.15
N GLU A 352 21.91 0.46 -7.83
CA GLU A 352 23.37 0.31 -7.88
C GLU A 352 23.91 0.49 -6.47
N PRO A 353 24.05 -0.61 -5.70
CA PRO A 353 24.36 -0.56 -4.28
C PRO A 353 25.69 0.12 -3.95
N ASP A 354 26.72 -0.13 -4.77
CA ASP A 354 28.07 0.42 -4.58
C ASP A 354 28.13 1.95 -4.69
N GLU A 355 27.20 2.54 -5.45
CA GLU A 355 27.10 4.00 -5.66
C GLU A 355 25.96 4.63 -4.83
N SER A 356 25.27 3.84 -4.02
CA SER A 356 24.04 4.22 -3.33
C SER A 356 23.02 4.92 -4.25
N ARG A 357 22.88 4.42 -5.49
CA ARG A 357 22.17 5.11 -6.56
C ARG A 357 20.99 4.31 -7.09
N PHE A 358 19.85 4.98 -7.29
CA PHE A 358 18.73 4.45 -8.06
C PHE A 358 18.75 5.03 -9.47
N CYS A 359 18.86 4.17 -10.48
CA CYS A 359 18.76 4.55 -11.87
C CYS A 359 17.32 4.38 -12.39
N ILE A 360 16.76 5.44 -12.96
CA ILE A 360 15.47 5.35 -13.65
C ILE A 360 15.63 4.47 -14.90
N THR A 361 14.83 3.41 -14.96
CA THR A 361 14.86 2.44 -16.05
C THR A 361 13.66 2.53 -16.97
N THR A 362 12.48 2.74 -16.43
CA THR A 362 11.22 2.81 -17.18
C THR A 362 10.29 3.87 -16.59
N PHE A 363 9.40 4.38 -17.42
CA PHE A 363 8.38 5.36 -17.08
C PHE A 363 7.08 4.95 -17.78
N TYR A 364 6.03 4.66 -17.01
CA TYR A 364 4.77 4.11 -17.54
C TYR A 364 3.64 5.12 -17.63
#